data_AF-A0A0R3SRL2-F1
#
_entry.id   AF-A0A0R3SRL2-F1
#
_cell.length_a   1.000
_cell.length_b   1.000
_cell.length_c   1.000
_cell.angle_alpha   90.00
_cell.angle_beta   90.00
_cell.angle_gamma   90.00
#
_symmetry.space_group_name_H-M   'P 1'
#
loop_
_entity.id
_entity.type
_entity.pdbx_description
1 polymer ?
#
loop_
_entity_poly.entity_id
_entity_poly.type
_entity_poly.pdbx_seq_one_letter_code
_entity_poly.pdbx_strand_id
1 'polypeptide(L)'
;MSVDVAKDKPPDDKETHLSQNEEETSGKISESVSNTTTPADVIRTDDSFIDSISPNSDKKCGEESNDKDGNSDISDASKPAAGINGDSDAVAVAIEKRKQPLMELAYSEESYVRRLRVVYELYMPAPYRSPPPADAGTPVVSAVSPALPVSTSGFEELASKLPPGGPMVPEDLVARWRILWGNWMQLFEWHTGFYEKLKALLDEDPDRIPKLFIDSRARLRSIYSKYCENQIKAAHIAEKHKEFFDEWRIFVGDKEDVVSLLMQPVQRIMRYQLPISEIVKWTERAKIPSLPLWQKALDIMKEIPKDTQLILEVS
;
A
#
# COMPACT_ATOMS: atom_id res chain seq x y z
N MET A 1 65.64 48.86 -6.99
CA MET A 1 66.38 48.54 -5.75
C MET A 1 66.08 49.65 -4.75
N SER A 2 65.85 49.32 -3.47
CA SER A 2 65.62 50.23 -2.32
C SER A 2 64.44 51.21 -2.46
N VAL A 3 63.36 51.24 -1.66
CA VAL A 3 63.06 51.06 -0.21
C VAL A 3 63.66 52.07 0.77
N ASP A 4 62.77 52.85 1.40
CA ASP A 4 62.80 53.43 2.77
C ASP A 4 61.42 54.12 3.05
N VAL A 5 60.95 54.42 4.28
CA VAL A 5 60.64 53.52 5.44
C VAL A 5 59.78 54.27 6.51
N ALA A 6 58.92 53.54 7.27
CA ALA A 6 58.19 53.95 8.51
C ALA A 6 57.06 55.03 8.38
N LYS A 7 56.02 55.15 9.25
CA LYS A 7 55.51 54.51 10.52
C LYS A 7 53.97 54.79 10.62
N ASP A 8 53.11 54.50 11.64
CA ASP A 8 53.26 53.96 13.01
C ASP A 8 52.10 53.02 13.50
N LYS A 9 51.08 53.51 14.25
CA LYS A 9 50.12 52.68 15.03
C LYS A 9 48.72 53.32 15.32
N PRO A 10 47.69 52.53 15.77
CA PRO A 10 46.30 52.96 16.07
C PRO A 10 45.93 52.91 17.59
N PRO A 11 44.64 53.12 17.94
CA PRO A 11 43.97 52.35 19.01
C PRO A 11 42.51 51.88 18.70
N ASP A 12 41.92 51.09 19.62
CA ASP A 12 40.63 50.37 19.51
C ASP A 12 39.42 50.99 20.28
N ASP A 13 38.22 50.45 20.00
CA ASP A 13 37.00 50.27 20.83
C ASP A 13 36.47 51.39 21.76
N LYS A 14 35.18 51.74 21.59
CA LYS A 14 34.03 51.33 22.45
C LYS A 14 32.81 52.24 22.27
N GLU A 15 31.60 51.65 22.27
CA GLU A 15 30.42 52.33 22.81
C GLU A 15 29.42 51.31 23.39
N THR A 16 28.62 51.73 24.37
CA THR A 16 27.72 50.88 25.18
C THR A 16 26.41 51.59 25.47
N HIS A 17 25.29 50.88 25.47
CA HIS A 17 24.01 51.45 25.96
C HIS A 17 23.26 50.51 26.91
N LEU A 18 22.39 51.12 27.72
CA LEU A 18 21.89 50.58 29.00
C LEU A 18 20.37 50.31 28.96
N SER A 19 19.90 49.39 29.81
CA SER A 19 18.48 49.01 29.95
C SER A 19 17.87 49.54 31.25
N GLN A 20 16.55 49.79 31.30
CA GLN A 20 15.67 49.46 32.45
C GLN A 20 14.16 49.59 32.13
N ASN A 21 13.33 49.22 33.11
CA ASN A 21 11.96 48.69 32.98
C ASN A 21 10.84 49.71 33.25
N GLU A 22 9.58 49.33 32.96
CA GLU A 22 8.32 49.55 33.73
C GLU A 22 7.12 48.98 32.89
N GLU A 23 5.87 48.86 33.37
CA GLU A 23 5.30 47.94 34.39
C GLU A 23 3.81 47.66 34.00
N GLU A 24 3.00 47.01 34.85
CA GLU A 24 1.60 46.53 34.68
C GLU A 24 0.60 47.44 33.91
N THR A 25 -0.46 46.91 33.26
CA THR A 25 -1.77 46.62 33.94
C THR A 25 -2.83 45.90 33.06
N SER A 26 -3.93 45.49 33.70
CA SER A 26 -5.00 44.59 33.20
C SER A 26 -6.14 45.27 32.43
N GLY A 27 -6.86 44.52 31.58
CA GLY A 27 -8.08 44.99 30.90
C GLY A 27 -9.00 43.86 30.38
N LYS A 28 -10.18 43.70 30.99
CA LYS A 28 -11.28 42.80 30.54
C LYS A 28 -12.39 43.61 29.85
N ILE A 29 -12.84 43.20 28.66
CA ILE A 29 -14.15 43.55 28.08
C ILE A 29 -14.76 42.28 27.44
N SER A 30 -16.08 42.21 27.34
CA SER A 30 -16.90 41.05 26.97
C SER A 30 -17.90 41.37 25.83
N GLU A 31 -18.69 40.36 25.42
CA GLU A 31 -19.92 40.48 24.58
C GLU A 31 -19.72 40.77 23.07
N SER A 32 -20.61 40.37 22.14
CA SER A 32 -21.59 39.25 22.12
C SER A 32 -22.13 38.94 20.69
N VAL A 33 -22.64 37.72 20.49
CA VAL A 33 -23.71 37.24 19.55
C VAL A 33 -23.92 37.93 18.18
N SER A 34 -23.79 37.16 17.06
CA SER A 34 -24.93 36.79 16.16
C SER A 34 -24.59 36.03 14.84
N ASN A 35 -25.14 34.81 14.71
CA ASN A 35 -25.83 34.17 13.55
C ASN A 35 -25.26 34.02 12.11
N THR A 36 -25.40 32.78 11.59
CA THR A 36 -25.75 32.33 10.21
C THR A 36 -24.85 32.74 9.02
N THR A 37 -24.24 31.81 8.27
CA THR A 37 -24.93 30.98 7.23
C THR A 37 -23.99 29.90 6.65
N THR A 38 -24.49 28.69 6.37
CA THR A 38 -23.75 27.58 5.69
C THR A 38 -23.78 27.72 4.16
N PRO A 39 -22.81 27.16 3.40
CA PRO A 39 -23.06 25.81 2.86
C PRO A 39 -21.83 24.87 2.69
N ALA A 40 -22.15 23.58 2.69
CA ALA A 40 -21.52 22.45 1.96
C ALA A 40 -20.04 22.03 2.19
N ASP A 41 -19.91 20.76 2.59
CA ASP A 41 -19.01 19.73 2.04
C ASP A 41 -17.48 19.90 2.11
N VAL A 42 -16.91 19.34 3.18
CA VAL A 42 -15.52 18.83 3.21
C VAL A 42 -15.55 17.35 3.58
N ILE A 43 -15.22 16.47 2.63
CA ILE A 43 -15.04 15.04 2.90
C ILE A 43 -13.72 14.83 3.64
N ARG A 44 -13.80 14.51 4.93
CA ARG A 44 -12.66 14.21 5.80
C ARG A 44 -12.28 12.74 5.72
N THR A 45 -11.09 12.46 5.20
CA THR A 45 -10.45 11.13 5.25
C THR A 45 -9.26 11.20 6.20
N ASP A 46 -9.51 10.97 7.49
CA ASP A 46 -8.45 10.64 8.45
C ASP A 46 -8.22 9.12 8.38
N ASP A 47 -6.98 8.68 8.14
CA ASP A 47 -6.60 7.28 8.35
C ASP A 47 -5.15 7.23 8.84
N SER A 48 -4.98 7.16 10.16
CA SER A 48 -3.67 7.18 10.82
C SER A 48 -3.74 6.59 12.23
N PHE A 49 -3.78 5.26 12.36
CA PHE A 49 -3.60 4.63 13.68
C PHE A 49 -2.97 3.23 13.65
N ILE A 50 -2.28 2.91 14.75
CA ILE A 50 -1.52 1.69 15.06
C ILE A 50 -0.34 1.38 14.12
N ASP A 51 0.83 1.85 14.56
CA ASP A 51 2.10 1.16 14.37
C ASP A 51 2.34 0.21 15.57
N SER A 52 3.25 -0.77 15.41
CA SER A 52 3.87 -1.60 16.44
C SER A 52 2.99 -2.56 17.26
N ILE A 53 3.27 -3.86 17.09
CA ILE A 53 3.62 -4.80 18.18
C ILE A 53 4.35 -6.02 17.56
N SER A 54 5.46 -6.42 18.16
CA SER A 54 6.19 -7.66 17.83
C SER A 54 6.03 -8.67 18.97
N PRO A 55 6.09 -10.00 18.72
CA PRO A 55 5.62 -10.98 19.68
C PRO A 55 6.66 -11.27 20.77
N ASN A 56 6.18 -11.71 21.94
CA ASN A 56 7.01 -12.51 22.84
C ASN A 56 6.16 -13.57 23.53
N SER A 57 6.70 -14.79 23.61
CA SER A 57 6.00 -15.97 24.11
C SER A 57 6.67 -16.49 25.37
N ASP A 58 5.94 -16.60 26.48
CA ASP A 58 6.34 -17.53 27.54
C ASP A 58 5.19 -17.84 28.52
N LYS A 59 4.86 -19.13 28.65
CA LYS A 59 4.40 -19.75 29.90
C LYS A 59 4.36 -21.27 29.80
N LYS A 60 5.03 -21.91 30.76
CA LYS A 60 5.20 -23.36 30.88
C LYS A 60 4.76 -23.81 32.26
N CYS A 61 3.76 -24.67 32.32
CA CYS A 61 3.43 -25.62 33.39
C CYS A 61 2.50 -26.68 32.76
N GLY A 62 2.51 -27.95 33.15
CA GLY A 62 3.20 -28.55 34.30
C GLY A 62 2.20 -29.37 35.10
N GLU A 63 2.06 -30.65 34.76
CA GLU A 63 1.17 -31.59 35.43
C GLU A 63 1.76 -32.03 36.78
N GLU A 64 0.92 -32.24 37.80
CA GLU A 64 0.91 -33.50 38.55
C GLU A 64 -0.37 -33.67 39.40
N SER A 65 -0.50 -34.86 39.99
CA SER A 65 -1.74 -35.51 40.42
C SER A 65 -2.26 -35.16 41.82
N ASN A 66 -3.47 -35.63 42.15
CA ASN A 66 -3.80 -36.28 43.43
C ASN A 66 -5.10 -37.10 43.31
N ASP A 67 -5.19 -38.21 44.06
CA ASP A 67 -6.30 -39.19 44.01
C ASP A 67 -7.36 -38.97 45.11
N LYS A 68 -8.62 -39.40 44.88
CA LYS A 68 -9.29 -40.54 45.57
C LYS A 68 -10.84 -40.56 45.58
N ASP A 69 -11.37 -41.79 45.42
CA ASP A 69 -12.51 -42.46 46.10
C ASP A 69 -13.80 -41.68 46.49
N GLY A 70 -15.01 -42.16 46.14
CA GLY A 70 -16.24 -41.44 46.53
C GLY A 70 -17.68 -42.02 46.47
N ASN A 71 -17.99 -43.14 45.77
CA ASN A 71 -19.28 -43.88 45.82
C ASN A 71 -20.62 -43.19 45.38
N SER A 72 -21.63 -44.03 45.04
CA SER A 72 -23.09 -43.85 44.79
C SER A 72 -23.77 -42.48 45.02
N ASP A 73 -24.74 -42.03 44.21
CA ASP A 73 -26.10 -42.64 44.21
C ASP A 73 -26.99 -42.36 42.97
N ILE A 74 -28.19 -42.96 42.93
CA ILE A 74 -29.17 -42.90 41.84
C ILE A 74 -30.20 -41.76 42.04
N SER A 75 -30.49 -40.99 40.99
CA SER A 75 -31.82 -40.35 40.82
C SER A 75 -32.17 -40.09 39.34
N ASP A 76 -33.45 -40.30 39.00
CA ASP A 76 -34.04 -39.97 37.69
C ASP A 76 -34.54 -38.52 37.68
N ALA A 77 -34.20 -37.77 36.62
CA ALA A 77 -34.68 -36.41 36.39
C ALA A 77 -34.73 -36.09 34.89
N SER A 78 -35.93 -36.16 34.30
CA SER A 78 -36.16 -35.76 32.90
C SER A 78 -36.33 -34.24 32.72
N LYS A 79 -35.88 -33.73 31.56
CA LYS A 79 -36.00 -32.33 31.03
C LYS A 79 -35.08 -31.27 31.67
N PRO A 80 -34.81 -30.13 30.95
CA PRO A 80 -35.31 -29.74 29.62
C PRO A 80 -34.24 -29.63 28.52
N ALA A 81 -34.67 -29.70 27.26
CA ALA A 81 -33.84 -29.41 26.09
C ALA A 81 -33.66 -27.88 25.92
N ALA A 82 -32.70 -27.29 26.65
CA ALA A 82 -32.43 -25.85 26.63
C ALA A 82 -31.24 -25.44 25.73
N GLY A 83 -30.36 -26.36 25.34
CA GLY A 83 -29.08 -26.05 24.70
C GLY A 83 -29.10 -25.75 23.19
N ILE A 84 -30.18 -26.09 22.47
CA ILE A 84 -30.16 -26.11 21.00
C ILE A 84 -30.26 -24.70 20.39
N ASN A 85 -31.07 -23.81 20.98
CA ASN A 85 -31.34 -22.50 20.38
C ASN A 85 -30.12 -21.56 20.43
N GLY A 86 -29.33 -21.61 21.50
CA GLY A 86 -28.18 -20.72 21.71
C GLY A 86 -27.03 -20.96 20.73
N ASP A 87 -26.79 -22.22 20.33
CA ASP A 87 -25.78 -22.56 19.31
C ASP A 87 -26.22 -22.07 17.91
N SER A 88 -27.52 -22.20 17.60
CA SER A 88 -28.07 -21.70 16.33
C SER A 88 -28.00 -20.18 16.22
N ASP A 89 -28.28 -19.44 17.30
CA ASP A 89 -28.20 -17.98 17.35
C ASP A 89 -26.74 -17.51 17.25
N ALA A 90 -25.82 -18.17 17.96
CA ALA A 90 -24.38 -17.90 17.87
C ALA A 90 -23.82 -18.12 16.44
N VAL A 91 -24.26 -19.19 15.75
CA VAL A 91 -23.91 -19.45 14.35
C VAL A 91 -24.49 -18.36 13.42
N ALA A 92 -25.75 -17.94 13.61
CA ALA A 92 -26.35 -16.87 12.82
C ALA A 92 -25.59 -15.53 12.99
N VAL A 93 -25.24 -15.16 14.22
CA VAL A 93 -24.41 -13.97 14.52
C VAL A 93 -23.00 -14.08 13.92
N ALA A 94 -22.42 -15.29 13.86
CA ALA A 94 -21.14 -15.51 13.20
C ALA A 94 -21.22 -15.35 11.68
N ILE A 95 -22.29 -15.85 11.04
CA ILE A 95 -22.56 -15.66 9.60
C ILE A 95 -22.70 -14.17 9.26
N GLU A 96 -23.42 -13.40 10.09
CA GLU A 96 -23.57 -11.96 9.85
C GLU A 96 -22.24 -11.22 9.97
N LYS A 97 -21.46 -11.50 11.03
CA LYS A 97 -20.15 -10.87 11.25
C LYS A 97 -19.09 -11.26 10.21
N ARG A 98 -19.25 -12.41 9.54
CA ARG A 98 -18.42 -12.84 8.41
C ARG A 98 -18.51 -11.91 7.20
N LYS A 99 -19.64 -11.22 7.00
CA LYS A 99 -19.85 -10.35 5.82
C LYS A 99 -18.91 -9.14 5.80
N GLN A 100 -18.62 -8.54 6.95
CA GLN A 100 -17.79 -7.33 7.03
C GLN A 100 -16.38 -7.54 6.42
N PRO A 101 -15.56 -8.52 6.86
CA PRO A 101 -14.22 -8.69 6.28
C PRO A 101 -14.24 -9.26 4.85
N LEU A 102 -15.33 -9.91 4.41
CA LEU A 102 -15.56 -10.25 3.00
C LEU A 102 -15.75 -8.99 2.13
N MET A 103 -16.56 -8.04 2.59
CA MET A 103 -16.75 -6.74 1.92
C MET A 103 -15.47 -5.90 1.95
N GLU A 104 -14.75 -5.88 3.08
CA GLU A 104 -13.46 -5.20 3.23
C GLU A 104 -12.41 -5.73 2.24
N LEU A 105 -12.35 -7.05 2.06
CA LEU A 105 -11.45 -7.69 1.10
C LEU A 105 -11.72 -7.21 -0.34
N ALA A 106 -12.98 -7.17 -0.76
CA ALA A 106 -13.38 -6.73 -2.10
C ALA A 106 -13.23 -5.20 -2.28
N TYR A 107 -13.62 -4.40 -1.30
CA TYR A 107 -13.51 -2.93 -1.34
C TYR A 107 -12.05 -2.46 -1.36
N SER A 108 -11.18 -3.12 -0.59
CA SER A 108 -9.75 -2.84 -0.59
C SER A 108 -9.06 -3.33 -1.88
N GLU A 109 -9.57 -4.39 -2.53
CA GLU A 109 -9.10 -4.80 -3.85
C GLU A 109 -9.49 -3.77 -4.92
N GLU A 110 -10.76 -3.34 -4.94
CA GLU A 110 -11.22 -2.29 -5.87
C GLU A 110 -10.41 -1.01 -5.72
N SER A 111 -10.18 -0.59 -4.48
CA SER A 111 -9.44 0.64 -4.18
C SER A 111 -7.98 0.55 -4.58
N TYR A 112 -7.36 -0.62 -4.45
CA TYR A 112 -6.01 -0.88 -4.96
C TYR A 112 -5.98 -0.92 -6.50
N VAL A 113 -6.94 -1.57 -7.17
CA VAL A 113 -7.09 -1.54 -8.64
C VAL A 113 -7.27 -0.10 -9.15
N ARG A 114 -8.03 0.74 -8.43
CA ARG A 114 -8.18 2.17 -8.75
C ARG A 114 -6.85 2.94 -8.64
N ARG A 115 -5.96 2.62 -7.68
CA ARG A 115 -4.62 3.26 -7.63
C ARG A 115 -3.63 2.70 -8.66
N LEU A 116 -3.65 1.38 -8.93
CA LEU A 116 -2.90 0.80 -10.05
C LEU A 116 -3.27 1.46 -11.39
N ARG A 117 -4.57 1.76 -11.58
CA ARG A 117 -5.09 2.52 -12.72
C ARG A 117 -4.55 3.95 -12.77
N VAL A 118 -4.57 4.69 -11.65
CA VAL A 118 -4.06 6.08 -11.60
C VAL A 118 -2.62 6.17 -12.12
N VAL A 119 -1.74 5.24 -11.72
CA VAL A 119 -0.36 5.19 -12.22
C VAL A 119 -0.31 4.83 -13.71
N TYR A 120 -1.04 3.82 -14.14
CA TYR A 120 -1.09 3.39 -15.54
C TYR A 120 -1.65 4.47 -16.49
N GLU A 121 -2.66 5.22 -16.06
CA GLU A 121 -3.33 6.24 -16.87
C GLU A 121 -2.62 7.60 -16.79
N LEU A 122 -2.13 8.02 -15.62
CA LEU A 122 -1.61 9.38 -15.40
C LEU A 122 -0.08 9.48 -15.28
N TYR A 123 0.63 8.38 -15.01
CA TYR A 123 2.10 8.37 -14.79
C TYR A 123 2.88 7.47 -15.79
N MET A 124 2.22 6.64 -16.60
CA MET A 124 2.87 5.80 -17.63
C MET A 124 2.53 6.28 -19.06
N PRO A 125 3.49 6.70 -19.91
CA PRO A 125 3.26 7.02 -21.32
C PRO A 125 2.69 5.85 -22.11
N ALA A 126 1.85 6.16 -23.12
CA ALA A 126 1.11 5.17 -23.91
C ALA A 126 1.94 4.00 -24.50
N PRO A 127 3.21 4.14 -24.92
CA PRO A 127 3.98 3.02 -25.47
C PRO A 127 4.36 1.96 -24.41
N TYR A 128 4.17 2.25 -23.13
CA TYR A 128 4.27 1.31 -22.01
C TYR A 128 2.91 0.86 -21.46
N ARG A 129 1.80 1.36 -22.04
CA ARG A 129 0.42 0.91 -21.79
C ARG A 129 -0.01 -0.24 -22.72
N SER A 130 0.84 -0.65 -23.67
CA SER A 130 0.55 -1.72 -24.63
C SER A 130 1.42 -2.96 -24.37
N PRO A 131 0.89 -4.18 -24.55
CA PRO A 131 1.71 -5.38 -24.71
C PRO A 131 2.71 -5.21 -25.87
N PRO A 132 3.92 -5.80 -25.79
CA PRO A 132 4.86 -5.78 -26.91
C PRO A 132 4.22 -6.50 -28.12
N PRO A 133 4.32 -5.96 -29.34
CA PRO A 133 3.71 -6.56 -30.51
C PRO A 133 4.32 -7.95 -30.76
N ALA A 134 3.46 -8.97 -30.74
CA ALA A 134 3.85 -10.37 -30.92
C ALA A 134 4.03 -10.75 -32.41
N ASP A 135 4.69 -9.89 -33.18
CA ASP A 135 5.23 -10.22 -34.50
C ASP A 135 6.34 -9.23 -34.90
N ALA A 136 7.59 -9.70 -34.89
CA ALA A 136 8.77 -8.99 -35.38
C ALA A 136 9.80 -10.02 -35.85
N GLY A 137 9.60 -10.54 -37.07
CA GLY A 137 10.47 -11.54 -37.68
C GLY A 137 11.92 -11.08 -37.85
N THR A 138 12.85 -12.01 -37.69
CA THR A 138 14.31 -11.80 -37.69
C THR A 138 14.88 -11.63 -39.13
N PRO A 139 16.17 -11.29 -39.32
CA PRO A 139 16.53 -10.01 -39.94
C PRO A 139 17.04 -10.13 -41.39
N VAL A 140 17.24 -8.97 -42.04
CA VAL A 140 18.10 -8.84 -43.21
C VAL A 140 19.23 -7.85 -42.90
N VAL A 141 20.46 -8.20 -43.30
CA VAL A 141 21.67 -7.42 -43.02
C VAL A 141 22.00 -6.43 -44.14
N SER A 142 22.45 -5.23 -43.78
CA SER A 142 23.73 -4.69 -44.26
C SER A 142 24.17 -3.50 -43.41
N ALA A 143 25.45 -3.16 -43.44
CA ALA A 143 26.04 -2.06 -42.65
C ALA A 143 26.48 -0.90 -43.54
N VAL A 144 26.50 0.32 -42.96
CA VAL A 144 27.59 1.33 -43.04
C VAL A 144 27.12 2.60 -42.32
N SER A 145 27.94 3.14 -41.42
CA SER A 145 27.79 4.48 -40.83
C SER A 145 28.55 5.52 -41.67
N PRO A 146 28.11 6.78 -41.70
CA PRO A 146 28.67 7.71 -40.70
C PRO A 146 27.60 8.62 -40.03
N ALA A 147 28.07 9.44 -39.09
CA ALA A 147 27.27 10.21 -38.14
C ALA A 147 26.14 11.08 -38.73
N LEU A 148 24.99 11.07 -38.05
CA LEU A 148 23.85 11.97 -38.19
C LEU A 148 23.37 12.38 -36.78
N PRO A 149 22.63 13.51 -36.63
CA PRO A 149 22.31 14.08 -35.32
C PRO A 149 21.39 13.20 -34.47
N VAL A 150 21.43 13.42 -33.15
CA VAL A 150 20.46 12.83 -32.20
C VAL A 150 19.08 13.43 -32.48
N SER A 151 18.23 12.66 -33.15
CA SER A 151 16.85 13.04 -33.43
C SER A 151 16.00 12.92 -32.16
N THR A 152 15.82 14.05 -31.46
CA THR A 152 14.94 14.18 -30.28
C THR A 152 13.46 13.95 -30.58
N SER A 153 13.04 13.87 -31.84
CA SER A 153 11.63 13.70 -32.22
C SER A 153 10.96 12.45 -31.63
N GLY A 154 11.62 11.30 -31.67
CA GLY A 154 11.09 10.06 -31.07
C GLY A 154 11.09 10.06 -29.53
N PHE A 155 11.84 10.99 -28.92
CA PHE A 155 11.88 11.21 -27.48
C PHE A 155 10.71 12.13 -27.04
N GLU A 156 10.52 13.23 -27.76
CA GLU A 156 9.44 14.20 -27.54
C GLU A 156 8.05 13.54 -27.75
N GLU A 157 7.94 12.63 -28.72
CA GLU A 157 6.78 11.76 -28.93
C GLU A 157 6.55 10.73 -27.80
N LEU A 158 7.51 10.51 -26.90
CA LEU A 158 7.36 9.62 -25.74
C LEU A 158 6.95 10.40 -24.48
N ALA A 159 7.48 11.61 -24.30
CA ALA A 159 7.07 12.54 -23.25
C ALA A 159 5.60 13.01 -23.43
N SER A 160 5.21 13.36 -24.65
CA SER A 160 3.86 13.84 -25.02
C SER A 160 2.71 12.83 -24.90
N LYS A 161 2.95 11.64 -24.36
CA LYS A 161 1.94 10.57 -24.16
C LYS A 161 1.49 10.39 -22.70
N LEU A 162 2.00 11.25 -21.81
CA LEU A 162 1.34 11.64 -20.57
C LEU A 162 0.24 12.70 -20.87
N PRO A 163 -0.71 12.95 -19.94
CA PRO A 163 -1.68 14.04 -20.05
C PRO A 163 -1.06 15.39 -20.47
N PRO A 164 -1.56 16.06 -21.52
CA PRO A 164 -0.95 17.27 -22.06
C PRO A 164 -1.10 18.46 -21.10
N GLY A 165 -0.01 19.23 -20.92
CA GLY A 165 0.04 20.42 -20.06
C GLY A 165 0.85 20.27 -18.78
N GLY A 166 1.32 19.06 -18.45
CA GLY A 166 2.21 18.82 -17.30
C GLY A 166 3.66 19.25 -17.54
N PRO A 167 4.53 19.17 -16.50
CA PRO A 167 5.93 19.57 -16.60
C PRO A 167 6.73 18.73 -17.60
N MET A 168 7.80 19.32 -18.14
CA MET A 168 8.62 18.69 -19.17
C MET A 168 9.44 17.53 -18.61
N VAL A 169 9.35 16.36 -19.25
CA VAL A 169 9.94 15.12 -18.74
C VAL A 169 11.47 15.08 -18.96
N PRO A 170 12.31 14.86 -17.92
CA PRO A 170 13.76 14.80 -18.06
C PRO A 170 14.27 13.68 -19.00
N GLU A 171 15.34 13.97 -19.76
CA GLU A 171 15.82 13.05 -20.82
C GLU A 171 16.26 11.69 -20.27
N ASP A 172 17.01 11.69 -19.17
CA ASP A 172 17.52 10.47 -18.57
C ASP A 172 16.48 9.68 -17.76
N LEU A 173 15.35 10.29 -17.40
CA LEU A 173 14.22 9.61 -16.76
C LEU A 173 13.45 8.75 -17.77
N VAL A 174 13.17 9.28 -18.96
CA VAL A 174 12.50 8.54 -20.06
C VAL A 174 13.35 7.38 -20.56
N ALA A 175 14.67 7.54 -20.63
CA ALA A 175 15.59 6.43 -20.90
C ALA A 175 15.48 5.29 -19.85
N ARG A 176 15.04 5.59 -18.63
CA ARG A 176 14.88 4.66 -17.50
C ARG A 176 13.44 4.19 -17.28
N TRP A 177 12.46 4.64 -18.08
CA TRP A 177 11.03 4.45 -17.79
C TRP A 177 10.60 2.97 -17.68
N ARG A 178 11.24 2.08 -18.46
CA ARG A 178 11.05 0.62 -18.37
C ARG A 178 11.51 0.03 -17.02
N ILE A 179 12.53 0.63 -16.40
CA ILE A 179 13.08 0.21 -15.10
C ILE A 179 12.24 0.82 -13.97
N LEU A 180 11.74 2.05 -14.12
CA LEU A 180 10.87 2.68 -13.12
C LEU A 180 9.59 1.87 -12.86
N TRP A 181 8.85 1.49 -13.91
CA TRP A 181 7.57 0.79 -13.75
C TRP A 181 7.65 -0.74 -13.85
N GLY A 182 8.78 -1.30 -14.31
CA GLY A 182 9.04 -2.75 -14.31
C GLY A 182 7.92 -3.58 -14.95
N ASN A 183 7.14 -4.30 -14.13
CA ASN A 183 5.98 -5.09 -14.54
C ASN A 183 4.62 -4.54 -14.03
N TRP A 184 4.49 -3.23 -13.77
CA TRP A 184 3.26 -2.58 -13.29
C TRP A 184 2.01 -2.95 -14.11
N MET A 185 2.12 -3.02 -15.44
CA MET A 185 1.01 -3.44 -16.31
C MET A 185 0.53 -4.88 -15.99
N GLN A 186 1.44 -5.80 -15.64
CA GLN A 186 1.11 -7.17 -15.28
C GLN A 186 0.42 -7.27 -13.91
N LEU A 187 0.76 -6.38 -12.96
CA LEU A 187 -0.01 -6.18 -11.74
C LEU A 187 -1.40 -5.66 -12.08
N PHE A 188 -1.51 -4.55 -12.79
CA PHE A 188 -2.78 -3.88 -13.08
C PHE A 188 -3.77 -4.77 -13.84
N GLU A 189 -3.34 -5.45 -14.91
CA GLU A 189 -4.15 -6.43 -15.64
C GLU A 189 -4.63 -7.57 -14.73
N TRP A 190 -3.71 -8.14 -13.92
CA TRP A 190 -4.03 -9.29 -13.08
C TRP A 190 -5.00 -8.92 -11.96
N HIS A 191 -4.75 -7.81 -11.24
CA HIS A 191 -5.61 -7.35 -10.16
C HIS A 191 -6.98 -6.90 -10.65
N THR A 192 -7.09 -6.29 -11.84
CA THR A 192 -8.39 -5.97 -12.46
C THR A 192 -9.21 -7.25 -12.70
N GLY A 193 -8.63 -8.23 -13.40
CA GLY A 193 -9.28 -9.52 -13.67
C GLY A 193 -9.36 -10.47 -12.46
N PHE A 194 -8.81 -10.10 -11.30
CA PHE A 194 -8.99 -10.76 -10.01
C PHE A 194 -10.15 -10.11 -9.24
N TYR A 195 -10.20 -8.77 -9.17
CA TYR A 195 -11.30 -8.01 -8.58
C TYR A 195 -12.65 -8.38 -9.19
N GLU A 196 -12.74 -8.45 -10.53
CA GLU A 196 -13.99 -8.80 -11.23
C GLU A 196 -14.53 -10.17 -10.76
N LYS A 197 -13.64 -11.15 -10.59
CA LYS A 197 -13.99 -12.50 -10.12
C LYS A 197 -14.28 -12.54 -8.62
N LEU A 198 -13.53 -11.78 -7.83
CA LEU A 198 -13.74 -11.64 -6.39
C LEU A 198 -15.11 -11.02 -6.12
N LYS A 199 -15.51 -10.01 -6.89
CA LYS A 199 -16.82 -9.36 -6.83
C LYS A 199 -17.94 -10.32 -7.22
N ALA A 200 -17.84 -10.96 -8.39
CA ALA A 200 -18.84 -11.93 -8.83
C ALA A 200 -19.03 -13.06 -7.81
N LEU A 201 -17.94 -13.59 -7.23
CA LEU A 201 -18.03 -14.59 -6.16
C LEU A 201 -18.56 -14.03 -4.84
N LEU A 202 -18.34 -12.75 -4.51
CA LEU A 202 -18.93 -12.13 -3.32
C LEU A 202 -20.46 -11.99 -3.44
N ASP A 203 -20.95 -11.71 -4.65
CA ASP A 203 -22.39 -11.57 -4.93
C ASP A 203 -23.09 -12.93 -5.16
N GLU A 204 -22.38 -13.94 -5.71
CA GLU A 204 -22.93 -15.28 -6.00
C GLU A 204 -22.71 -16.34 -4.90
N ASP A 205 -21.46 -16.56 -4.49
CA ASP A 205 -21.02 -17.67 -3.63
C ASP A 205 -19.67 -17.34 -2.95
N PRO A 206 -19.70 -16.69 -1.77
CA PRO A 206 -18.50 -16.31 -1.04
C PRO A 206 -17.63 -17.50 -0.61
N ASP A 207 -18.17 -18.72 -0.58
CA ASP A 207 -17.45 -19.92 -0.17
C ASP A 207 -16.55 -20.49 -1.28
N ARG A 208 -16.67 -19.98 -2.51
CA ARG A 208 -15.73 -20.22 -3.61
C ARG A 208 -14.54 -19.25 -3.66
N ILE A 209 -14.59 -18.11 -2.94
CA ILE A 209 -13.50 -17.11 -2.91
C ILE A 209 -12.13 -17.70 -2.53
N PRO A 210 -11.99 -18.62 -1.56
CA PRO A 210 -10.69 -19.22 -1.23
C PRO A 210 -10.04 -19.95 -2.40
N LYS A 211 -10.86 -20.59 -3.25
CA LYS A 211 -10.36 -21.29 -4.42
C LYS A 211 -9.75 -20.31 -5.43
N LEU A 212 -10.33 -19.12 -5.58
CA LEU A 212 -9.76 -18.05 -6.41
C LEU A 212 -8.33 -17.67 -5.95
N PHE A 213 -8.07 -17.61 -4.64
CA PHE A 213 -6.72 -17.39 -4.10
C PHE A 213 -5.79 -18.60 -4.32
N ILE A 214 -6.27 -19.81 -4.05
CA ILE A 214 -5.48 -21.06 -4.19
C ILE A 214 -5.04 -21.27 -5.64
N ASP A 215 -5.97 -21.16 -6.59
CA ASP A 215 -5.71 -21.33 -8.02
C ASP A 215 -4.83 -20.18 -8.57
N SER A 216 -4.83 -19.01 -7.93
CA SER A 216 -3.99 -17.86 -8.29
C SER A 216 -2.55 -17.91 -7.78
N ARG A 217 -2.22 -18.74 -6.78
CA ARG A 217 -0.94 -18.76 -6.03
C ARG A 217 0.29 -18.57 -6.91
N ALA A 218 0.42 -19.37 -7.96
CA ALA A 218 1.61 -19.39 -8.82
C ALA A 218 1.78 -18.09 -9.62
N ARG A 219 0.68 -17.54 -10.16
CA ARG A 219 0.72 -16.28 -10.93
C ARG A 219 0.92 -15.08 -10.01
N LEU A 220 0.28 -15.06 -8.84
CA LEU A 220 0.48 -14.01 -7.84
C LEU A 220 1.94 -13.95 -7.38
N ARG A 221 2.53 -15.08 -6.97
CA ARG A 221 3.94 -15.18 -6.59
C ARG A 221 4.87 -14.71 -7.72
N SER A 222 4.65 -15.19 -8.96
CA SER A 222 5.49 -14.81 -10.11
C SER A 222 5.45 -13.31 -10.43
N ILE A 223 4.29 -12.66 -10.34
CA ILE A 223 4.16 -11.21 -10.58
C ILE A 223 4.85 -10.41 -9.48
N TYR A 224 4.68 -10.83 -8.21
CA TYR A 224 5.21 -10.10 -7.05
C TYR A 224 6.71 -10.26 -6.84
N SER A 225 7.29 -11.45 -7.05
CA SER A 225 8.76 -11.63 -7.02
C SER A 225 9.44 -10.71 -8.03
N LYS A 226 8.99 -10.73 -9.30
CA LYS A 226 9.51 -9.88 -10.38
C LYS A 226 9.37 -8.38 -10.10
N TYR A 227 8.30 -7.97 -9.41
CA TYR A 227 8.12 -6.57 -9.02
C TYR A 227 9.18 -6.16 -7.98
N CYS A 228 9.37 -6.98 -6.94
CA CYS A 228 10.27 -6.66 -5.84
C CYS A 228 11.76 -6.76 -6.21
N GLU A 229 12.15 -7.66 -7.13
CA GLU A 229 13.48 -7.67 -7.78
C GLU A 229 13.84 -6.31 -8.43
N ASN A 230 12.83 -5.54 -8.83
CA ASN A 230 12.98 -4.24 -9.48
C ASN A 230 12.76 -3.05 -8.51
N GLN A 231 12.10 -3.26 -7.37
CA GLN A 231 11.60 -2.19 -6.50
C GLN A 231 12.68 -1.20 -6.02
N ILE A 232 13.84 -1.69 -5.58
CA ILE A 232 14.94 -0.82 -5.12
C ILE A 232 15.44 0.09 -6.26
N LYS A 233 15.47 -0.44 -7.48
CA LYS A 233 15.90 0.28 -8.70
C LYS A 233 14.86 1.33 -9.09
N ALA A 234 13.58 0.97 -9.03
CA ALA A 234 12.47 1.88 -9.27
C ALA A 234 12.44 3.04 -8.25
N ALA A 235 12.53 2.75 -6.96
CA ALA A 235 12.55 3.75 -5.89
C ALA A 235 13.75 4.70 -6.00
N HIS A 236 14.95 4.19 -6.34
CA HIS A 236 16.11 5.05 -6.57
C HIS A 236 15.94 5.99 -7.78
N ILE A 237 15.32 5.52 -8.87
CA ILE A 237 14.99 6.38 -10.02
C ILE A 237 13.94 7.43 -9.62
N ALA A 238 12.90 7.03 -8.89
CA ALA A 238 11.83 7.92 -8.43
C ALA A 238 12.36 9.06 -7.54
N GLU A 239 13.17 8.74 -6.51
CA GLU A 239 13.75 9.75 -5.61
C GLU A 239 14.77 10.66 -6.34
N LYS A 240 15.54 10.12 -7.29
CA LYS A 240 16.47 10.93 -8.11
C LYS A 240 15.76 11.89 -9.07
N HIS A 241 14.46 11.72 -9.29
CA HIS A 241 13.60 12.59 -10.11
C HIS A 241 12.41 13.16 -9.32
N LYS A 242 12.53 13.24 -7.99
CA LYS A 242 11.47 13.65 -7.06
C LYS A 242 10.81 14.97 -7.43
N GLU A 243 11.61 16.00 -7.76
CA GLU A 243 11.13 17.34 -8.12
C GLU A 243 10.14 17.30 -9.29
N PHE A 244 10.51 16.62 -10.39
CA PHE A 244 9.62 16.39 -11.53
C PHE A 244 8.35 15.62 -11.14
N PHE A 245 8.47 14.59 -10.29
CA PHE A 245 7.30 13.81 -9.87
C PHE A 245 6.40 14.55 -8.88
N ASP A 246 6.91 15.49 -8.10
CA ASP A 246 6.12 16.38 -7.25
C ASP A 246 5.37 17.44 -8.06
N GLU A 247 6.03 18.07 -9.05
CA GLU A 247 5.34 18.93 -10.03
C GLU A 247 4.26 18.14 -10.80
N TRP A 248 4.57 16.92 -11.23
CA TRP A 248 3.63 16.04 -11.93
C TRP A 248 2.44 15.66 -11.05
N ARG A 249 2.70 15.29 -9.79
CA ARG A 249 1.69 14.98 -8.77
C ARG A 249 0.72 16.14 -8.56
N ILE A 250 1.25 17.35 -8.41
CA ILE A 250 0.45 18.57 -8.26
C ILE A 250 -0.39 18.83 -9.52
N PHE A 251 0.18 18.65 -10.72
CA PHE A 251 -0.53 18.82 -11.99
C PHE A 251 -1.70 17.84 -12.17
N VAL A 252 -1.53 16.56 -11.81
CA VAL A 252 -2.60 15.55 -11.92
C VAL A 252 -3.54 15.51 -10.71
N GLY A 253 -3.22 16.24 -9.63
CA GLY A 253 -4.04 16.32 -8.42
C GLY A 253 -4.01 15.08 -7.52
N ASP A 254 -3.03 14.17 -7.67
CA ASP A 254 -2.83 13.10 -6.68
C ASP A 254 -2.23 13.70 -5.40
N LYS A 255 -2.59 13.12 -4.25
CA LYS A 255 -2.05 13.49 -2.94
C LYS A 255 -0.74 12.77 -2.65
N GLU A 256 -0.55 11.58 -3.21
CA GLU A 256 0.52 10.64 -2.86
C GLU A 256 1.74 10.77 -3.78
N ASP A 257 2.95 10.69 -3.21
CA ASP A 257 4.19 10.76 -3.99
C ASP A 257 4.49 9.47 -4.78
N VAL A 258 5.38 9.58 -5.76
CA VAL A 258 5.77 8.48 -6.66
C VAL A 258 6.41 7.29 -5.93
N VAL A 259 7.10 7.51 -4.80
CA VAL A 259 7.76 6.43 -4.05
C VAL A 259 6.71 5.65 -3.24
N SER A 260 5.78 6.37 -2.62
CA SER A 260 4.62 5.82 -1.92
C SER A 260 3.73 5.02 -2.87
N LEU A 261 3.40 5.57 -4.05
CA LEU A 261 2.72 4.87 -5.15
C LEU A 261 3.44 3.56 -5.53
N LEU A 262 4.76 3.60 -5.75
CA LEU A 262 5.56 2.41 -6.04
C LEU A 262 5.60 1.40 -4.89
N MET A 263 5.40 1.81 -3.64
CA MET A 263 5.33 0.90 -2.48
C MET A 263 3.98 0.22 -2.32
N GLN A 264 2.89 0.73 -2.93
CA GLN A 264 1.54 0.17 -2.77
C GLN A 264 1.43 -1.33 -3.09
N PRO A 265 2.07 -1.89 -4.15
CA PRO A 265 2.01 -3.32 -4.40
C PRO A 265 2.62 -4.14 -3.25
N VAL A 266 3.78 -3.73 -2.75
CA VAL A 266 4.47 -4.38 -1.62
C VAL A 266 3.56 -4.37 -0.39
N GLN A 267 2.92 -3.23 -0.11
CA GLN A 267 1.92 -3.13 0.97
C GLN A 267 0.70 -4.03 0.73
N ARG A 268 0.18 -4.13 -0.50
CA ARG A 268 -1.01 -4.95 -0.80
C ARG A 268 -0.77 -6.43 -0.53
N ILE A 269 0.34 -6.99 -1.03
CA ILE A 269 0.62 -8.42 -0.86
C ILE A 269 0.79 -8.79 0.62
N MET A 270 1.40 -7.91 1.44
CA MET A 270 1.52 -8.08 2.89
C MET A 270 0.19 -7.98 3.65
N ARG A 271 -0.80 -7.25 3.12
CA ARG A 271 -2.09 -6.96 3.79
C ARG A 271 -3.20 -7.98 3.53
N TYR A 272 -3.16 -8.79 2.46
CA TYR A 272 -4.24 -9.77 2.16
C TYR A 272 -4.59 -10.70 3.32
N GLN A 273 -3.58 -11.13 4.09
CA GLN A 273 -3.78 -12.01 5.25
C GLN A 273 -4.69 -11.43 6.34
N LEU A 274 -4.87 -10.10 6.41
CA LEU A 274 -5.61 -9.44 7.49
C LEU A 274 -7.12 -9.74 7.41
N PRO A 275 -7.87 -9.29 6.38
CA PRO A 275 -9.30 -9.64 6.27
C PRO A 275 -9.50 -11.15 6.14
N ILE A 276 -8.59 -11.88 5.47
CA ILE A 276 -8.69 -13.34 5.34
C ILE A 276 -8.58 -14.04 6.70
N SER A 277 -7.80 -13.52 7.65
CA SER A 277 -7.74 -14.07 9.02
C SER A 277 -9.03 -13.86 9.81
N GLU A 278 -9.68 -12.69 9.66
CA GLU A 278 -11.01 -12.46 10.23
C GLU A 278 -12.08 -13.33 9.54
N ILE A 279 -12.01 -13.53 8.22
CA ILE A 279 -12.92 -14.43 7.51
C ILE A 279 -12.76 -15.86 8.03
N VAL A 280 -11.55 -16.38 8.19
CA VAL A 280 -11.27 -17.71 8.81
C VAL A 280 -11.96 -17.81 10.18
N LYS A 281 -11.67 -16.86 11.07
CA LYS A 281 -12.20 -16.77 12.45
C LYS A 281 -13.73 -16.75 12.53
N TRP A 282 -14.42 -16.11 11.58
CA TRP A 282 -15.89 -16.11 11.53
C TRP A 282 -16.46 -17.32 10.78
N THR A 283 -15.76 -17.85 9.78
CA THR A 283 -16.13 -19.08 9.05
C THR A 283 -16.09 -20.31 9.98
N GLU A 284 -15.11 -20.37 10.89
CA GLU A 284 -15.00 -21.38 11.94
C GLU A 284 -16.18 -21.33 12.91
N ARG A 285 -16.49 -20.14 13.46
CA ARG A 285 -17.61 -19.94 14.40
C ARG A 285 -18.98 -20.19 13.76
N ALA A 286 -19.11 -19.90 12.47
CA ALA A 286 -20.29 -20.22 11.68
C ALA A 286 -20.35 -21.69 11.22
N LYS A 287 -19.33 -22.52 11.55
CA LYS A 287 -19.24 -23.96 11.25
C LYS A 287 -19.36 -24.28 9.75
N ILE A 288 -18.90 -23.37 8.90
CA ILE A 288 -19.07 -23.46 7.43
C ILE A 288 -18.04 -24.42 6.83
N PRO A 289 -18.43 -25.36 5.94
CA PRO A 289 -17.55 -26.42 5.43
C PRO A 289 -16.39 -25.93 4.53
N SER A 290 -16.39 -24.65 4.13
CA SER A 290 -15.31 -24.03 3.36
C SER A 290 -14.07 -23.67 4.21
N LEU A 291 -14.14 -23.78 5.54
CA LEU A 291 -13.05 -23.42 6.46
C LEU A 291 -11.67 -23.98 6.05
N PRO A 292 -11.49 -25.25 5.62
CA PRO A 292 -10.18 -25.75 5.23
C PRO A 292 -9.61 -25.06 3.98
N LEU A 293 -10.48 -24.56 3.09
CA LEU A 293 -10.06 -23.78 1.93
C LEU A 293 -9.67 -22.35 2.34
N TRP A 294 -10.44 -21.72 3.23
CA TRP A 294 -10.10 -20.41 3.81
C TRP A 294 -8.77 -20.45 4.56
N GLN A 295 -8.51 -21.50 5.33
CA GLN A 295 -7.23 -21.71 6.01
C GLN A 295 -6.07 -21.80 5.02
N LYS A 296 -6.20 -22.65 3.99
CA LYS A 296 -5.20 -22.79 2.93
C LYS A 296 -4.97 -21.49 2.15
N ALA A 297 -6.01 -20.69 1.91
CA ALA A 297 -5.86 -19.37 1.30
C ALA A 297 -5.09 -18.40 2.21
N LEU A 298 -5.37 -18.40 3.52
CA LEU A 298 -4.64 -17.60 4.52
C LEU A 298 -3.15 -17.95 4.56
N ASP A 299 -2.82 -19.24 4.55
CA ASP A 299 -1.44 -19.71 4.59
C ASP A 299 -0.66 -19.29 3.33
N ILE A 300 -1.27 -19.40 2.14
CA ILE A 300 -0.67 -18.91 0.89
C ILE A 300 -0.43 -17.38 0.93
N MET A 301 -1.37 -16.61 1.47
CA MET A 301 -1.20 -15.15 1.64
C MET A 301 -0.20 -14.78 2.76
N LYS A 302 0.22 -15.73 3.60
CA LYS A 302 1.31 -15.58 4.58
C LYS A 302 2.68 -16.03 4.04
N GLU A 303 2.71 -16.91 3.04
CA GLU A 303 3.94 -17.38 2.38
C GLU A 303 4.50 -16.32 1.41
N ILE A 304 3.67 -15.86 0.46
CA ILE A 304 4.14 -15.02 -0.66
C ILE A 304 4.84 -13.72 -0.19
N PRO A 305 4.37 -13.02 0.87
CA PRO A 305 5.11 -11.89 1.42
C PRO A 305 6.50 -12.25 1.93
N LYS A 306 6.68 -13.42 2.57
CA LYS A 306 7.98 -13.87 3.11
C LYS A 306 8.95 -14.26 1.99
N ASP A 307 8.46 -14.99 0.99
CA ASP A 307 9.22 -15.29 -0.23
C ASP A 307 9.73 -14.00 -0.90
N THR A 308 8.92 -12.94 -0.86
CA THR A 308 9.17 -11.65 -1.51
C THR A 308 10.07 -10.74 -0.67
N GLN A 309 9.91 -10.74 0.66
CA GLN A 309 10.77 -10.00 1.59
C GLN A 309 12.20 -10.54 1.58
N LEU A 310 12.38 -11.87 1.50
CA LEU A 310 13.71 -12.49 1.36
C LEU A 310 14.46 -12.01 0.09
N ILE A 311 13.74 -11.64 -0.99
CA ILE A 311 14.35 -11.08 -2.21
C ILE A 311 14.81 -9.62 -1.96
N LEU A 312 14.02 -8.85 -1.21
CA LEU A 312 14.33 -7.45 -0.87
C LEU A 312 15.49 -7.32 0.14
N GLU A 313 15.69 -8.31 1.01
CA GLU A 313 16.78 -8.36 1.99
C GLU A 313 18.12 -8.88 1.42
N VAL A 314 18.13 -9.36 0.17
CA VAL A 314 19.28 -10.00 -0.50
C VAL A 314 19.80 -9.19 -1.71
N SER A 315 19.15 -8.05 -2.04
CA SER A 315 19.39 -7.24 -3.25
C SER A 315 20.10 -5.92 -2.99
#